data_AF-A0A3D3F455-F1
#
_entry.id   AF-A0A3D3F455-F1
#
_cell.length_a   1.000
_cell.length_b   1.000
_cell.length_c   1.000
_cell.angle_alpha   90.00
_cell.angle_beta   90.00
_cell.angle_gamma   90.00
#
_symmetry.space_group_name_H-M   'P 1'
#
loop_
_entity.id
_entity.type
_entity.pdbx_description
1 polymer ?
#
loop_
_entity_poly.entity_id
_entity_poly.type
_entity_poly.pdbx_seq_one_letter_code
_entity_poly.pdbx_strand_id
1 'polypeptide(L)'
;RRGPSPWFFVIRNATSLLLMTGLSVAIRMSERWFKVENERKELERAKSEAELQNLKNQISPHFLLNTLNNIYALIEFDPPKAQTAVMELSKLLRHLLYDNSQSYVPLAQEMSFIHNYIELMRIRLADNVTVTTHMNVNKTSRTMIAPLIFISLI
;
A
#
# COMPACT_ATOMS: atom_id res chain seq x y z
N ARG A 1 67.15 -35.97 20.16
CA ARG A 1 65.72 -35.57 20.11
C ARG A 1 65.25 -35.68 18.66
N ARG A 2 64.40 -36.64 18.30
CA ARG A 2 63.82 -36.71 16.93
C ARG A 2 62.75 -35.61 16.82
N GLY A 3 62.87 -34.76 15.80
CA GLY A 3 61.89 -33.72 15.53
C GLY A 3 60.53 -34.29 15.10
N PRO A 4 59.46 -33.47 15.09
CA PRO A 4 58.14 -33.89 14.65
C PRO A 4 58.16 -34.44 13.20
N SER A 5 57.32 -35.44 12.92
CA SER A 5 57.20 -36.12 11.62
C SER A 5 56.78 -35.14 10.51
N PRO A 6 57.33 -35.24 9.28
CA PRO A 6 56.91 -34.42 8.14
C PRO A 6 55.39 -34.42 7.88
N TRP A 7 54.73 -35.56 8.09
CA TRP A 7 53.28 -35.70 7.94
C TRP A 7 52.47 -34.81 8.89
N PHE A 8 52.99 -34.53 10.09
CA PHE A 8 52.34 -33.63 11.04
C PHE A 8 52.24 -32.20 10.48
N PHE A 9 53.31 -31.70 9.84
CA PHE A 9 53.31 -30.38 9.23
C PHE A 9 52.34 -30.29 8.04
N VAL A 10 52.29 -31.34 7.21
CA VAL A 10 51.37 -31.41 6.06
C VAL A 10 49.92 -31.36 6.53
N ILE A 11 49.54 -32.20 7.49
CA ILE A 11 48.17 -32.24 8.03
C ILE A 11 47.80 -30.91 8.68
N ARG A 12 48.68 -30.34 9.51
CA ARG A 12 48.45 -29.03 10.16
C ARG A 12 48.25 -27.91 9.14
N ASN A 13 49.05 -27.86 8.09
CA ASN A 13 48.94 -26.83 7.07
C ASN A 13 47.64 -27.03 6.25
N ALA A 14 47.30 -28.27 5.90
CA ALA A 14 46.06 -28.60 5.20
C ALA A 14 44.81 -28.22 6.02
N THR A 15 44.79 -28.53 7.32
CA THR A 15 43.68 -28.14 8.20
C THR A 15 43.57 -26.62 8.35
N SER A 16 44.69 -25.90 8.46
CA SER A 16 44.66 -24.43 8.50
C SER A 16 44.11 -23.82 7.20
N LEU A 17 44.46 -24.37 6.03
CA LEU A 17 43.95 -23.90 4.74
C LEU A 17 42.46 -24.18 4.58
N LEU A 18 41.98 -25.35 5.02
CA LEU A 18 40.56 -25.69 5.00
C LEU A 18 39.75 -24.77 5.93
N LEU A 19 40.27 -24.45 7.11
CA LEU A 19 39.61 -23.50 8.03
C LEU A 19 39.57 -22.08 7.45
N MET A 20 40.67 -21.62 6.85
CA MET A 20 40.74 -20.29 6.24
C MET A 20 39.77 -20.15 5.06
N THR A 21 39.74 -21.15 4.18
CA THR A 21 38.82 -21.18 3.04
C THR A 21 37.37 -21.30 3.49
N GLY A 22 37.09 -22.17 4.45
CA GLY A 22 35.76 -22.32 5.05
C GLY A 22 35.25 -21.01 5.68
N LEU A 23 36.10 -20.33 6.46
CA LEU A 23 35.76 -19.04 7.07
C LEU A 23 35.52 -17.96 6.00
N SER A 24 36.36 -17.90 4.97
CA SER A 24 36.19 -16.95 3.86
C SER A 24 34.87 -17.17 3.11
N VAL A 25 34.52 -18.43 2.85
CA VAL A 25 33.23 -18.80 2.23
C VAL A 25 32.07 -18.43 3.14
N ALA A 26 32.15 -18.73 4.45
CA ALA A 26 31.11 -18.41 5.41
C ALA A 26 30.84 -16.90 5.50
N ILE A 27 31.89 -16.07 5.55
CA ILE A 27 31.78 -14.61 5.55
C ILE A 27 31.10 -14.12 4.27
N ARG A 28 31.60 -14.55 3.10
CA ARG A 28 31.03 -14.15 1.80
C ARG A 28 29.58 -14.60 1.64
N MET A 29 29.23 -15.77 2.15
CA MET A 29 27.87 -16.30 2.09
C MET A 29 26.94 -15.51 3.01
N SER A 30 27.41 -15.14 4.20
CA SER A 30 26.69 -14.26 5.12
C SER A 30 26.41 -12.88 4.50
N GLU A 31 27.45 -12.23 3.94
CA GLU A 31 27.29 -10.93 3.26
C GLU A 31 26.31 -11.00 2.09
N ARG A 32 26.40 -12.05 1.26
CA ARG A 32 25.45 -12.27 0.16
C ARG A 32 24.04 -12.49 0.67
N TRP A 33 23.86 -13.24 1.74
CA TRP A 33 22.54 -13.49 2.32
C TRP A 33 21.90 -12.21 2.83
N PHE A 34 22.65 -11.37 3.57
CA PHE A 34 22.18 -10.06 4.00
C PHE A 34 21.83 -9.14 2.83
N LYS A 35 22.65 -9.15 1.76
CA LYS A 35 22.38 -8.36 0.56
C LYS A 35 21.09 -8.79 -0.14
N VAL A 36 20.92 -10.08 -0.39
CA VAL A 36 19.72 -10.64 -1.03
C VAL A 36 18.48 -10.38 -0.18
N GLU A 37 18.58 -10.50 1.14
CA GLU A 37 17.47 -10.22 2.05
C GLU A 37 17.08 -8.73 2.02
N ASN A 38 18.04 -7.81 1.93
CA ASN A 38 17.76 -6.40 1.77
C ASN A 38 17.14 -6.08 0.41
N GLU A 39 17.70 -6.60 -0.69
CA GLU A 39 17.14 -6.43 -2.04
C GLU A 39 15.70 -6.98 -2.11
N ARG A 40 15.44 -8.13 -1.46
CA ARG A 40 14.09 -8.70 -1.36
C ARG A 40 13.13 -7.77 -0.63
N LYS A 41 13.54 -7.22 0.52
CA LYS A 41 12.72 -6.26 1.28
C LYS A 41 12.44 -4.99 0.49
N GLU A 42 13.41 -4.50 -0.27
CA GLU A 42 13.23 -3.34 -1.14
C GLU A 42 12.25 -3.64 -2.27
N LEU A 43 12.34 -4.81 -2.91
CA LEU A 43 11.39 -5.24 -3.94
C LEU A 43 9.97 -5.42 -3.39
N GLU A 44 9.82 -6.00 -2.20
CA GLU A 44 8.52 -6.15 -1.54
C GLU A 44 7.89 -4.78 -1.21
N ARG A 45 8.71 -3.81 -0.76
CA ARG A 45 8.26 -2.42 -0.54
C ARG A 45 7.86 -1.73 -1.84
N ALA A 46 8.72 -1.77 -2.86
CA ALA A 46 8.44 -1.16 -4.16
C ALA A 46 7.18 -1.76 -4.81
N LYS A 47 6.97 -3.07 -4.66
CA LYS A 47 5.73 -3.74 -5.10
C LYS A 47 4.52 -3.20 -4.35
N SER A 48 4.58 -3.10 -3.02
CA SER A 48 3.48 -2.56 -2.20
C SER A 48 3.15 -1.11 -2.55
N GLU A 49 4.17 -0.28 -2.81
CA GLU A 49 3.99 1.10 -3.26
C GLU A 49 3.35 1.18 -4.65
N ALA A 50 3.78 0.33 -5.59
CA ALA A 50 3.19 0.26 -6.92
C ALA A 50 1.72 -0.20 -6.89
N GLU A 51 1.38 -1.19 -6.04
CA GLU A 51 0.00 -1.63 -5.83
C GLU A 51 -0.87 -0.51 -5.25
N LEU A 52 -0.35 0.23 -4.27
CA LEU A 52 -1.04 1.40 -3.72
C LEU A 52 -1.24 2.51 -4.77
N GLN A 53 -0.22 2.79 -5.59
CA GLN A 53 -0.34 3.77 -6.66
C GLN A 53 -1.36 3.34 -7.72
N ASN A 54 -1.44 2.04 -8.02
CA ASN A 54 -2.47 1.49 -8.89
C ASN A 54 -3.87 1.70 -8.28
N LEU A 55 -4.05 1.36 -7.00
CA LEU A 55 -5.31 1.60 -6.28
C LEU A 55 -5.72 3.08 -6.29
N LYS A 56 -4.76 4.01 -6.13
CA LYS A 56 -5.02 5.45 -6.27
C LYS A 56 -5.47 5.84 -7.69
N ASN A 57 -4.82 5.28 -8.70
CA ASN A 57 -5.17 5.52 -10.11
C ASN A 57 -6.53 4.93 -10.51
N GLN A 58 -7.07 3.95 -9.77
CA GLN A 58 -8.44 3.45 -10.00
C GLN A 58 -9.49 4.55 -9.83
N ILE A 59 -9.21 5.57 -9.01
CA ILE A 59 -9.98 6.83 -9.06
C ILE A 59 -9.51 7.61 -10.27
N SER A 60 -10.20 7.38 -11.40
CA SER A 60 -9.80 7.98 -12.66
C SER A 60 -9.72 9.52 -12.55
N PRO A 61 -8.69 10.17 -13.12
CA PRO A 61 -8.66 11.64 -13.26
C PRO A 61 -9.92 12.18 -13.97
N HIS A 62 -10.49 11.36 -14.85
CA HIS A 62 -11.77 11.62 -15.51
C HIS A 62 -12.95 11.69 -14.54
N PHE A 63 -12.99 10.87 -13.48
CA PHE A 63 -14.00 10.96 -12.42
C PHE A 63 -13.98 12.33 -11.75
N LEU A 64 -12.78 12.84 -11.42
CA LEU A 64 -12.65 14.16 -10.80
C LEU A 64 -13.12 15.27 -11.73
N LEU A 65 -12.70 15.24 -13.00
CA LEU A 65 -13.15 16.22 -14.01
C LEU A 65 -14.66 16.18 -14.23
N ASN A 66 -15.26 14.99 -14.33
CA ASN A 66 -16.71 14.86 -14.47
C ASN A 66 -17.47 15.33 -13.23
N THR A 67 -16.92 15.09 -12.05
CA THR A 67 -17.51 15.56 -10.80
C THR A 67 -17.51 17.09 -10.77
N LEU A 68 -16.40 17.72 -11.16
CA LEU A 68 -16.32 19.19 -11.29
C LEU A 68 -17.30 19.74 -12.34
N ASN A 69 -17.43 19.09 -13.50
CA ASN A 69 -18.37 19.50 -14.54
C ASN A 69 -19.83 19.37 -14.07
N ASN A 70 -20.17 18.30 -13.33
CA ASN A 70 -21.50 18.13 -12.75
C ASN A 70 -21.78 19.21 -11.69
N ILE A 71 -20.82 19.48 -10.80
CA ILE A 71 -20.91 20.58 -9.84
C ILE A 71 -21.13 21.91 -10.55
N TYR A 72 -20.41 22.17 -11.64
CA TYR A 72 -20.58 23.39 -12.44
C TYR A 72 -22.02 23.54 -12.96
N ALA A 73 -22.62 22.46 -13.50
CA ALA A 73 -24.02 22.48 -13.89
C ALA A 73 -24.95 22.71 -12.68
N LEU A 74 -24.69 22.05 -11.54
CA LEU A 74 -25.49 22.22 -10.33
C LEU A 74 -25.45 23.64 -9.77
N ILE A 75 -24.36 24.41 -9.97
CA ILE A 75 -24.31 25.82 -9.50
C ILE A 75 -25.45 26.65 -10.08
N GLU A 76 -25.86 26.37 -11.32
CA GLU A 76 -26.94 27.10 -11.99
C GLU A 76 -28.33 26.53 -11.66
N PHE A 77 -28.47 25.20 -11.63
CA PHE A 77 -29.77 24.53 -11.50
C PHE A 77 -30.17 24.14 -10.06
N ASP A 78 -29.20 23.88 -9.17
CA ASP A 78 -29.41 23.48 -7.78
C ASP A 78 -28.21 23.88 -6.89
N PRO A 79 -28.08 25.18 -6.53
CA PRO A 79 -26.95 25.69 -5.76
C PRO A 79 -26.73 24.99 -4.40
N PRO A 80 -27.78 24.62 -3.63
CA PRO A 80 -27.60 23.84 -2.41
C PRO A 80 -26.93 22.48 -2.67
N LYS A 81 -27.37 21.73 -3.70
CA LYS A 81 -26.76 20.44 -4.06
C LYS A 81 -25.32 20.60 -4.55
N ALA A 82 -25.01 21.69 -5.27
CA ALA A 82 -23.64 22.02 -5.65
C ALA A 82 -22.72 22.22 -4.43
N GLN A 83 -23.18 22.93 -3.40
CA GLN A 83 -22.40 23.12 -2.16
C GLN A 83 -22.11 21.79 -1.46
N THR A 84 -23.11 20.92 -1.36
CA THR A 84 -22.93 19.57 -0.80
C THR A 84 -21.92 18.76 -1.61
N ALA A 85 -22.03 18.77 -2.94
CA ALA A 85 -21.12 18.05 -3.82
C ALA A 85 -19.65 18.52 -3.70
N VAL A 86 -19.42 19.83 -3.57
CA VAL A 86 -18.08 20.38 -3.31
C VAL A 86 -17.52 19.91 -1.98
N MET A 87 -18.34 19.87 -0.93
CA MET A 87 -17.93 19.37 0.39
C MET A 87 -17.54 17.89 0.34
N GLU A 88 -18.34 17.04 -0.31
CA GLU A 88 -18.04 15.61 -0.46
C GLU A 88 -16.80 15.36 -1.31
N LEU A 89 -16.61 16.13 -2.39
CA LEU A 89 -15.38 16.09 -3.19
C LEU A 89 -14.14 16.48 -2.37
N SER A 90 -14.25 17.49 -1.51
CA SER A 90 -13.16 17.91 -0.61
C SER A 90 -12.79 16.81 0.40
N LYS A 91 -13.78 16.12 0.98
CA LYS A 91 -13.56 14.97 1.86
C LYS A 91 -12.86 13.83 1.13
N LEU A 92 -13.30 13.51 -0.09
CA LEU A 92 -12.66 12.51 -0.94
C LEU A 92 -11.19 12.83 -1.18
N LEU A 93 -10.90 14.04 -1.69
CA LEU A 93 -9.54 14.47 -2.02
C LEU A 93 -8.64 14.47 -0.78
N ARG A 94 -9.14 14.92 0.37
CA ARG A 94 -8.40 14.88 1.63
C ARG A 94 -7.98 13.45 1.98
N HIS A 95 -8.90 12.50 1.87
CA HIS A 95 -8.61 11.10 2.17
C HIS A 95 -7.54 10.52 1.24
N LEU A 96 -7.63 10.82 -0.06
CA LEU A 96 -6.67 10.35 -1.06
C LEU A 96 -5.26 10.91 -0.89
N LEU A 97 -5.16 12.18 -0.47
CA LEU A 97 -3.89 12.89 -0.36
C LEU A 97 -3.19 12.67 0.98
N TYR A 98 -3.94 12.60 2.09
CA TYR A 98 -3.36 12.63 3.42
C TYR A 98 -3.49 11.30 4.16
N ASP A 99 -4.67 10.67 4.11
CA ASP A 99 -4.98 9.50 4.94
C ASP A 99 -4.41 8.19 4.34
N ASN A 100 -4.13 8.16 3.04
CA ASN A 100 -3.57 6.99 2.33
C ASN A 100 -2.04 7.02 2.20
N SER A 101 -1.35 7.75 3.07
CA SER A 101 0.12 7.72 3.17
C SER A 101 0.62 6.60 4.10
N GLN A 102 -0.27 5.99 4.87
CA GLN A 102 0.04 4.91 5.81
C GLN A 102 -0.18 3.53 5.16
N SER A 103 0.63 2.54 5.54
CA SER A 103 0.49 1.16 5.03
C SER A 103 -0.84 0.51 5.43
N TYR A 104 -1.46 0.98 6.52
CA TYR A 104 -2.74 0.48 7.01
C TYR A 104 -3.58 1.61 7.61
N VAL A 105 -4.90 1.51 7.47
CA VAL A 105 -5.89 2.40 8.08
C VAL A 105 -6.92 1.59 8.90
N PRO A 106 -7.53 2.17 9.96
CA PRO A 106 -8.62 1.52 10.66
C PRO A 106 -9.80 1.23 9.73
N LEU A 107 -10.41 0.05 9.85
CA LEU A 107 -11.58 -0.35 9.05
C LEU A 107 -12.71 0.70 9.11
N ALA A 108 -12.93 1.30 10.28
CA ALA A 108 -13.94 2.34 10.43
C ALA A 108 -13.66 3.59 9.57
N GLN A 109 -12.39 3.93 9.38
CA GLN A 109 -11.98 5.06 8.54
C GLN A 109 -12.20 4.75 7.06
N GLU A 110 -11.79 3.56 6.61
CA GLU A 110 -12.03 3.10 5.23
C GLU A 110 -13.53 3.07 4.91
N MET A 111 -14.36 2.56 5.84
CA MET A 111 -15.80 2.49 5.64
C MET A 111 -16.45 3.88 5.57
N SER A 112 -15.93 4.84 6.35
CA SER A 112 -16.34 6.24 6.22
C SER A 112 -15.94 6.84 4.87
N PHE A 113 -14.76 6.49 4.34
CA PHE A 113 -14.33 6.91 3.01
C PHE A 113 -15.24 6.36 1.92
N ILE A 114 -15.54 5.05 1.95
CA ILE A 114 -16.42 4.38 1.01
C ILE A 114 -17.83 5.00 1.03
N HIS A 115 -18.36 5.31 2.21
CA HIS A 115 -19.63 6.00 2.33
C HIS A 115 -19.62 7.36 1.62
N ASN A 116 -18.63 8.21 1.91
CA ASN A 116 -18.52 9.53 1.26
C ASN A 116 -18.33 9.40 -0.26
N TYR A 117 -17.58 8.39 -0.72
CA TYR A 117 -17.41 8.12 -2.15
C TYR A 117 -18.74 7.78 -2.84
N ILE A 118 -19.55 6.91 -2.22
CA ILE A 118 -20.86 6.55 -2.78
C ILE A 118 -21.83 7.73 -2.76
N GLU A 119 -21.85 8.55 -1.71
CA GLU A 119 -22.68 9.76 -1.68
C GLU A 119 -22.29 10.72 -2.81
N LEU A 120 -20.99 10.90 -3.08
CA LEU A 120 -20.53 11.71 -4.21
C LEU A 120 -20.95 11.11 -5.55
N MET A 121 -20.91 9.79 -5.71
CA MET A 121 -21.40 9.11 -6.91
C MET A 121 -22.92 9.28 -7.09
N ARG A 122 -23.70 9.22 -6.00
CA ARG A 122 -25.16 9.36 -6.02
C ARG A 122 -25.60 10.71 -6.58
N ILE A 123 -24.88 11.78 -6.28
CA ILE A 123 -25.18 13.13 -6.81
C ILE A 123 -25.19 13.15 -8.34
N ARG A 124 -24.38 12.29 -8.98
CA ARG A 124 -24.25 12.20 -10.43
C ARG A 124 -25.31 11.32 -11.10
N LEU A 125 -26.05 10.54 -10.32
CA LEU A 125 -27.06 9.64 -10.86
C LEU A 125 -28.30 10.44 -11.27
N ALA A 126 -28.93 9.99 -12.36
CA ALA A 126 -30.22 10.52 -12.76
C ALA A 126 -31.29 10.13 -11.71
N ASP A 127 -32.33 10.95 -11.59
CA ASP A 127 -33.37 10.79 -10.57
C ASP A 127 -34.13 9.46 -10.66
N ASN A 128 -34.03 8.76 -11.80
CA ASN A 128 -34.63 7.44 -12.02
C ASN A 128 -33.75 6.27 -11.54
N VAL A 129 -32.59 6.53 -10.95
CA VAL A 129 -31.68 5.50 -10.42
C VAL A 129 -31.67 5.54 -8.90
N THR A 130 -32.06 4.43 -8.27
CA THR A 130 -32.00 4.26 -6.82
C THR A 130 -30.80 3.40 -6.45
N VAL A 131 -29.92 3.92 -5.59
CA VAL A 131 -28.78 3.17 -5.03
C VAL A 131 -29.04 2.94 -3.55
N THR A 132 -29.08 1.68 -3.12
CA THR A 132 -29.19 1.29 -1.71
C THR A 132 -27.84 0.80 -1.20
N THR A 133 -27.47 1.22 0.01
CA THR A 133 -26.20 0.85 0.63
C THR A 133 -26.45 0.36 2.05
N HIS A 134 -25.85 -0.79 2.37
CA HIS A 134 -25.92 -1.37 3.71
C HIS A 134 -24.50 -1.69 4.19
N MET A 135 -24.01 -0.92 5.16
CA MET A 135 -22.69 -1.10 5.75
C MET A 135 -22.86 -1.37 7.24
N ASN A 136 -22.60 -2.61 7.68
CA ASN A 136 -22.63 -2.98 9.08
C ASN A 136 -21.21 -3.17 9.60
N VAL A 137 -20.68 -2.12 10.24
CA VAL A 137 -19.29 -2.06 10.69
C VAL A 137 -19.28 -1.70 12.17
N ASN A 138 -18.59 -2.51 12.97
CA ASN A 138 -18.37 -2.19 14.38
C ASN A 138 -17.37 -1.03 14.48
N LYS A 139 -17.84 0.15 14.91
CA LYS A 139 -17.03 1.37 15.06
C LYS A 139 -15.89 1.23 16.09
N THR A 140 -15.99 0.26 17.00
CA THR A 140 -14.98 -0.01 18.04
C THR A 140 -13.95 -1.05 17.58
N SER A 141 -14.09 -1.59 16.36
CA SER A 141 -13.14 -2.53 15.79
C SER A 141 -11.77 -1.86 15.62
N ARG A 142 -10.72 -2.54 16.09
CA ARG A 142 -9.31 -2.13 15.91
C ARG A 142 -8.67 -2.80 14.68
N THR A 143 -9.49 -3.33 13.77
CA THR A 143 -8.99 -4.01 12.58
C THR A 143 -8.32 -3.00 11.66
N MET A 144 -7.07 -3.27 11.30
CA MET A 144 -6.28 -2.47 10.38
C MET A 144 -6.29 -3.16 9.01
N ILE A 145 -6.53 -2.37 7.96
CA ILE A 145 -6.63 -2.88 6.59
C ILE A 145 -5.82 -1.99 5.64
N ALA A 146 -5.47 -2.53 4.48
CA ALA A 146 -4.87 -1.72 3.43
C ALA A 146 -5.87 -0.65 2.96
N PRO A 147 -5.44 0.60 2.80
CA PRO A 147 -6.31 1.66 2.31
C PRO A 147 -6.79 1.39 0.88
N LEU A 148 -7.97 1.90 0.54
CA LEU A 148 -8.58 1.79 -0.80
C LEU A 148 -8.91 0.37 -1.26
N ILE A 149 -8.76 -0.66 -0.42
CA ILE A 149 -8.94 -2.05 -0.84
C ILE A 149 -10.37 -2.33 -1.37
N PHE A 150 -11.36 -1.61 -0.84
CA PHE A 150 -12.76 -1.81 -1.22
C PHE A 150 -13.21 -0.98 -2.42
N ILE A 151 -12.40 -0.03 -2.90
CA ILE A 151 -12.81 0.80 -4.03
C ILE A 151 -12.98 -0.01 -5.31
N SER A 152 -12.24 -1.11 -5.45
CA SER A 152 -12.34 -2.04 -6.56
C SER A 152 -13.65 -2.84 -6.61
N LEU A 153 -14.42 -2.85 -5.51
CA LEU A 153 -15.69 -3.59 -5.40
C LEU A 153 -16.93 -2.74 -5.71
N ILE A 154 -16.74 -1.43 -5.98
CA ILE A 154 -17.79 -0.44 -6.18
C ILE A 154 -17.68 0.11 -7.60
#